data_AF-A0AAV9NRS8-F1
#
_entry.id   AF-A0AAV9NRS8-F1
#
_cell.length_a   1.000
_cell.length_b   1.000
_cell.length_c   1.000
_cell.angle_alpha   90.00
_cell.angle_beta   90.00
_cell.angle_gamma   90.00
#
_symmetry.space_group_name_H-M   'P 1'
#
loop_
_entity.id
_entity.type
_entity.pdbx_description
1 polymer ?
#
loop_
_entity_poly.entity_id
_entity_poly.type
_entity_poly.pdbx_seq_one_letter_code
_entity_poly.pdbx_strand_id
1 'polypeptide(L)'
;MDSDFFYTQQRQDPDYGLDPEKAFNQLAKKHPIMAVPTSYPTFAEIERQATALSKSIFQSWKILNHVVCGRYEAVWRRWNKKSDRQRKSVILEADPDIPPNHHPDQRILMRMLEKGYCQCCQKVKPTFCDAVQARNKAAFRCPQINLEDLVKGKNLLLLLDCRGRHQPHCFAHADLEACATGRHSTNIPTAYLHGYTMYLTGQTTEEGYGKIVHWKDETITFAEVGDTLQFQPGHGLLVLEIQSKILEFLVKCCFGIFRDIPKDELLKLEIAAPSENVEALPTIQYRSNGQLSTMIAEAPYRLPTILDTTILLALVEARRNAAEDHIWDMREDPGYFASVLTEHHEHRPEIIRDIDGKANPILNDDRTWDRVLSTAVGNAYEDLF
;
A
#
# COMPACT_ATOMS: atom_id res chain seq x y z
N MET A 1 2.83 13.45 6.72
CA MET A 1 2.81 13.77 8.16
C MET A 1 1.85 12.79 8.80
N ASP A 2 2.43 11.68 9.23
CA ASP A 2 1.75 10.56 9.82
C ASP A 2 1.03 10.94 11.10
N SER A 3 0.01 10.15 11.42
CA SER A 3 -0.63 10.10 12.72
C SER A 3 0.39 10.01 13.88
N ASP A 4 1.61 9.56 13.60
CA ASP A 4 2.74 9.40 14.52
C ASP A 4 3.21 10.69 15.21
N PHE A 5 3.01 11.86 14.58
CA PHE A 5 3.38 13.14 15.21
C PHE A 5 2.45 13.52 16.37
N PHE A 6 1.20 13.01 16.38
CA PHE A 6 0.26 13.24 17.49
C PHE A 6 0.51 12.31 18.68
N TYR A 7 1.00 11.11 18.42
CA TYR A 7 1.17 10.07 19.43
C TYR A 7 2.33 10.34 20.41
N THR A 8 3.31 11.17 20.04
CA THR A 8 4.54 11.40 20.82
C THR A 8 4.42 12.50 21.88
N GLN A 9 3.54 13.50 21.71
CA GLN A 9 3.36 14.57 22.72
C GLN A 9 2.32 14.28 23.80
N GLN A 10 1.49 13.24 23.65
CA GLN A 10 0.44 12.86 24.63
C GLN A 10 0.80 11.61 25.47
N ARG A 11 2.10 11.37 25.69
CA ARG A 11 2.66 10.22 26.43
C ARG A 11 2.31 10.15 27.94
N GLN A 12 1.39 10.98 28.45
CA GLN A 12 1.13 11.11 29.90
C GLN A 12 -0.37 11.16 30.26
N ASP A 13 -1.19 10.19 29.82
CA ASP A 13 -2.32 9.66 30.63
C ASP A 13 -3.04 8.50 29.89
N PRO A 14 -3.29 7.33 30.51
CA PRO A 14 -3.90 6.18 29.83
C PRO A 14 -5.43 6.14 29.84
N ASP A 15 -6.12 7.10 30.47
CA ASP A 15 -7.59 7.09 30.58
C ASP A 15 -8.19 8.44 30.22
N TYR A 16 -8.22 8.74 28.92
CA TYR A 16 -8.98 9.88 28.45
C TYR A 16 -10.43 9.47 28.26
N GLY A 17 -11.28 9.81 29.24
CA GLY A 17 -12.71 10.03 29.06
C GLY A 17 -13.04 11.20 28.11
N LEU A 18 -12.16 11.47 27.14
CA LEU A 18 -12.36 12.43 26.08
C LEU A 18 -13.17 11.76 24.99
N ASP A 19 -14.31 12.38 24.70
CA ASP A 19 -15.07 12.15 23.49
C ASP A 19 -14.12 12.28 22.27
N PRO A 20 -13.81 11.18 21.56
CA PRO A 20 -12.82 11.17 20.49
C PRO A 20 -13.24 12.11 19.35
N GLU A 21 -14.54 12.26 19.10
CA GLU A 21 -15.06 13.20 18.11
C GLU A 21 -14.70 14.64 18.48
N LYS A 22 -14.86 15.03 19.75
CA LYS A 22 -14.44 16.36 20.23
C LYS A 22 -12.94 16.57 20.07
N ALA A 23 -12.12 15.56 20.36
CA ALA A 23 -10.67 15.66 20.22
C ALA A 23 -10.27 15.90 18.76
N PHE A 24 -10.72 15.06 17.83
CA PHE A 24 -10.43 15.22 16.40
C PHE A 24 -10.96 16.54 15.82
N ASN A 25 -12.12 17.01 16.28
CA ASN A 25 -12.67 18.31 15.87
C ASN A 25 -11.79 19.49 16.33
N GLN A 26 -11.18 19.41 17.51
CA GLN A 26 -10.21 20.42 17.95
C GLN A 26 -8.92 20.37 17.13
N LEU A 27 -8.46 19.17 16.77
CA LEU A 27 -7.27 18.99 15.94
C LEU A 27 -7.46 19.49 14.51
N ALA A 28 -8.61 19.20 13.89
CA ALA A 28 -8.93 19.70 12.56
C ALA A 28 -8.91 21.24 12.49
N LYS A 29 -9.29 21.93 13.57
CA LYS A 29 -9.18 23.39 13.67
C LYS A 29 -7.74 23.88 13.68
N LYS A 30 -6.81 23.13 14.31
CA LYS A 30 -5.38 23.47 14.38
C LYS A 30 -4.62 23.05 13.12
N HIS A 31 -5.03 21.94 12.49
CA HIS A 31 -4.39 21.34 11.33
C HIS A 31 -5.45 21.04 10.25
N PRO A 32 -5.80 22.04 9.42
CA PRO A 32 -6.89 21.91 8.43
C PRO A 32 -6.66 20.82 7.35
N ILE A 33 -5.41 20.38 7.19
CA ILE A 33 -4.99 19.37 6.20
C ILE A 33 -5.09 17.94 6.78
N MET A 34 -5.27 17.81 8.11
CA MET A 34 -5.32 16.52 8.77
C MET A 34 -6.58 15.75 8.37
N ALA A 35 -6.38 14.48 7.98
CA ALA A 35 -7.48 13.55 7.79
C ALA A 35 -8.16 13.29 9.15
N VAL A 36 -9.46 13.57 9.24
CA VAL A 36 -10.27 13.22 10.41
C VAL A 36 -11.06 11.93 10.16
N PRO A 37 -11.24 11.08 11.18
CA PRO A 37 -12.14 9.94 11.09
C PRO A 37 -13.55 10.39 10.68
N THR A 38 -14.24 9.61 9.86
CA THR A 38 -15.62 9.92 9.45
C THR A 38 -16.67 9.35 10.38
N SER A 39 -16.29 8.46 11.29
CA SER A 39 -17.21 7.83 12.23
C SER A 39 -16.48 7.30 13.47
N TYR A 40 -17.25 7.19 14.55
CA TYR A 40 -16.80 6.70 15.87
C TYR A 40 -17.71 5.55 16.31
N PRO A 41 -17.62 4.38 15.64
CA PRO A 41 -18.49 3.24 15.92
C PRO A 41 -18.19 2.66 17.31
N THR A 42 -19.15 1.93 17.85
CA THR A 42 -19.00 1.16 19.08
C THR A 42 -18.16 -0.10 18.86
N PHE A 43 -17.63 -0.66 19.95
CA PHE A 43 -16.92 -1.95 19.93
C PHE A 43 -17.73 -3.04 19.22
N ALA A 44 -19.00 -3.21 19.60
CA ALA A 44 -19.88 -4.25 19.05
C ALA A 44 -20.11 -4.09 17.53
N GLU A 45 -20.15 -2.87 17.02
CA GLU A 45 -20.30 -2.60 15.58
C GLU A 45 -19.05 -2.98 14.79
N ILE A 46 -17.86 -2.68 15.32
CA ILE A 46 -16.59 -3.09 14.69
C ILE A 46 -16.43 -4.61 14.81
N GLU A 47 -16.67 -5.20 15.97
CA GLU A 47 -16.54 -6.64 16.21
C GLU A 47 -17.39 -7.43 15.23
N ARG A 48 -18.67 -7.09 15.10
CA ARG A 48 -19.58 -7.73 14.14
C ARG A 48 -19.07 -7.65 12.70
N GLN A 49 -18.55 -6.49 12.29
CA GLN A 49 -18.00 -6.31 10.93
C GLN A 49 -16.72 -7.13 10.73
N ALA A 50 -15.81 -7.08 11.70
CA ALA A 50 -14.56 -7.81 11.66
C ALA A 50 -14.80 -9.32 11.58
N THR A 51 -15.69 -9.87 12.40
CA THR A 51 -16.07 -11.30 12.35
C THR A 51 -16.67 -11.69 11.00
N ALA A 52 -17.59 -10.88 10.46
CA ALA A 52 -18.21 -11.16 9.16
C ALA A 52 -17.19 -11.15 8.01
N LEU A 53 -16.29 -10.16 8.00
CA LEU A 53 -15.25 -10.05 6.97
C LEU A 53 -14.20 -11.16 7.12
N SER A 54 -13.75 -11.47 8.34
CA SER A 54 -12.82 -12.56 8.59
C SER A 54 -13.36 -13.89 8.05
N LYS A 55 -14.62 -14.20 8.34
CA LYS A 55 -15.30 -15.37 7.77
C LYS A 55 -15.29 -15.38 6.24
N SER A 56 -15.64 -14.27 5.60
CA SER A 56 -15.62 -14.14 4.14
C SER A 56 -14.20 -14.34 3.56
N ILE A 57 -13.19 -13.76 4.21
CA ILE A 57 -11.77 -13.87 3.82
C ILE A 57 -11.33 -15.33 3.89
N PHE A 58 -11.52 -16.02 5.01
CA PHE A 58 -11.07 -17.39 5.18
C PHE A 58 -11.84 -18.37 4.30
N GLN A 59 -13.12 -18.13 4.02
CA GLN A 59 -13.87 -18.92 3.05
C GLN A 59 -13.30 -18.77 1.64
N SER A 60 -13.08 -17.53 1.19
CA SER A 60 -12.52 -17.24 -0.14
C SER A 60 -11.08 -17.74 -0.27
N TRP A 61 -10.27 -17.57 0.77
CA TRP A 61 -8.90 -18.06 0.85
C TRP A 61 -8.84 -19.59 0.78
N LYS A 62 -9.68 -20.33 1.53
CA LYS A 62 -9.73 -21.80 1.46
C LYS A 62 -10.02 -22.30 0.04
N ILE A 63 -10.95 -21.65 -0.66
CA ILE A 63 -11.26 -21.96 -2.06
C ILE A 63 -10.06 -21.67 -2.96
N LEU A 64 -9.48 -20.47 -2.83
CA LEU A 64 -8.35 -20.05 -3.66
C LEU A 64 -7.13 -20.95 -3.42
N ASN A 65 -6.80 -21.23 -2.16
CA ASN A 65 -5.74 -22.13 -1.74
C ASN A 65 -5.94 -23.53 -2.31
N HIS A 66 -7.14 -24.09 -2.24
CA HIS A 66 -7.45 -25.39 -2.83
C HIS A 66 -7.18 -25.41 -4.35
N VAL A 67 -7.67 -24.41 -5.09
CA VAL A 67 -7.49 -24.33 -6.55
C VAL A 67 -6.02 -24.12 -6.92
N VAL A 68 -5.33 -23.21 -6.24
CA VAL A 68 -3.94 -22.85 -6.53
C VAL A 68 -3.00 -23.99 -6.12
N CYS A 69 -3.05 -24.46 -4.87
CA CYS A 69 -2.15 -25.52 -4.41
C CYS A 69 -2.38 -26.84 -5.15
N GLY A 70 -3.63 -27.18 -5.46
CA GLY A 70 -3.95 -28.43 -6.15
C GLY A 70 -3.73 -28.40 -7.66
N ARG A 71 -3.85 -27.23 -8.31
CA ARG A 71 -3.97 -27.14 -9.78
C ARG A 71 -3.27 -25.94 -10.41
N TYR A 72 -2.26 -25.37 -9.76
CA TYR A 72 -1.54 -24.20 -10.27
C TYR A 72 -1.05 -24.38 -11.71
N GLU A 73 -0.54 -25.56 -12.04
CA GLU A 73 -0.04 -25.88 -13.38
C GLU A 73 -1.15 -25.74 -14.45
N ALA A 74 -2.36 -26.21 -14.14
CA ALA A 74 -3.52 -26.07 -15.02
C ALA A 74 -3.97 -24.61 -15.14
N VAL A 75 -3.94 -23.84 -14.04
CA VAL A 75 -4.21 -22.38 -14.04
C VAL A 75 -3.23 -21.68 -14.98
N TRP A 76 -1.93 -21.93 -14.81
CA TRP A 76 -0.85 -21.35 -15.61
C TRP A 76 -1.01 -21.70 -17.10
N ARG A 77 -1.19 -23.00 -17.43
CA ARG A 77 -1.36 -23.47 -18.81
C ARG A 77 -2.60 -22.86 -19.46
N ARG A 78 -3.73 -22.81 -18.76
CA ARG A 78 -4.99 -22.25 -19.28
C ARG A 78 -4.91 -20.74 -19.48
N TRP A 79 -4.29 -20.01 -18.56
CA TRP A 79 -4.12 -18.56 -18.67
C TRP A 79 -3.18 -18.17 -19.83
N ASN A 80 -2.06 -18.88 -19.99
CA ASN A 80 -1.11 -18.59 -21.07
C ASN A 80 -1.63 -18.93 -22.46
N LYS A 81 -2.60 -19.85 -22.57
CA LYS A 81 -3.30 -20.13 -23.84
C LYS A 81 -4.35 -19.06 -24.21
N LYS A 82 -4.78 -18.20 -23.27
CA LYS A 82 -5.79 -17.17 -23.55
C LYS A 82 -5.16 -15.96 -24.23
N SER A 83 -5.82 -15.45 -25.27
CA SER A 83 -5.49 -14.15 -25.86
C SER A 83 -5.86 -12.99 -24.93
N ASP A 84 -5.30 -11.79 -25.16
CA ASP A 84 -5.62 -10.59 -24.37
C ASP A 84 -7.12 -10.31 -24.29
N ARG A 85 -7.86 -10.53 -25.39
CA ARG A 85 -9.32 -10.38 -25.41
C ARG A 85 -10.01 -11.37 -24.46
N GLN A 86 -9.54 -12.63 -24.44
CA GLN A 86 -10.08 -13.66 -23.55
C GLN A 86 -9.70 -13.42 -22.09
N ARG A 87 -8.48 -12.92 -21.83
CA ARG A 87 -8.02 -12.51 -20.50
C ARG A 87 -8.88 -11.36 -19.95
N LYS A 88 -9.12 -10.33 -20.77
CA LYS A 88 -10.05 -9.24 -20.45
C LYS A 88 -11.45 -9.74 -20.13
N SER A 89 -11.99 -10.68 -20.92
CA SER A 89 -13.31 -11.29 -20.66
C SER A 89 -13.36 -11.94 -19.27
N VAL A 90 -12.38 -12.77 -18.93
CA VAL A 90 -12.32 -13.45 -17.62
C VAL A 90 -12.28 -12.44 -16.47
N ILE A 91 -11.50 -11.36 -16.60
CA ILE A 91 -11.38 -10.33 -15.55
C ILE A 91 -12.68 -9.51 -15.44
N LEU A 92 -13.28 -9.12 -16.55
CA LEU A 92 -14.54 -8.35 -16.57
C LEU A 92 -15.76 -9.17 -16.11
N GLU A 93 -15.74 -10.48 -16.35
CA GLU A 93 -16.74 -11.40 -15.80
C GLU A 93 -16.61 -11.51 -14.26
N ALA A 94 -15.40 -11.36 -13.72
CA ALA A 94 -15.14 -11.38 -12.28
C ALA A 94 -15.48 -10.04 -11.60
N ASP A 95 -15.17 -8.92 -12.25
CA ASP A 95 -15.51 -7.56 -11.82
C ASP A 95 -15.82 -6.66 -13.03
N PRO A 96 -17.11 -6.41 -13.33
CA PRO A 96 -17.52 -5.55 -14.45
C PRO A 96 -17.12 -4.09 -14.30
N ASP A 97 -16.93 -3.62 -13.06
CA ASP A 97 -16.62 -2.23 -12.73
C ASP A 97 -15.11 -2.00 -12.48
N ILE A 98 -14.27 -2.99 -12.79
CA ILE A 98 -12.82 -2.93 -12.58
C ILE A 98 -12.21 -1.71 -13.29
N PRO A 99 -11.33 -0.94 -12.62
CA PRO A 99 -10.67 0.20 -13.24
C PRO A 99 -9.89 -0.19 -14.50
N PRO A 100 -10.04 0.55 -15.63
CA PRO A 100 -9.48 0.11 -16.90
C PRO A 100 -7.98 0.36 -17.07
N ASN A 101 -7.35 1.17 -16.22
CA ASN A 101 -5.96 1.63 -16.42
C ASN A 101 -5.15 1.47 -15.14
N HIS A 102 -3.83 1.42 -15.30
CA HIS A 102 -2.85 1.47 -14.23
C HIS A 102 -2.99 2.73 -13.37
N HIS A 103 -2.70 2.60 -12.06
CA HIS A 103 -2.85 3.65 -11.03
C HIS A 103 -4.14 4.47 -11.16
N PRO A 104 -5.32 3.84 -11.04
CA PRO A 104 -6.58 4.54 -11.17
C PRO A 104 -6.77 5.59 -10.06
N ASP A 105 -6.23 5.35 -8.86
CA ASP A 105 -6.21 6.25 -7.73
C ASP A 105 -5.50 7.59 -8.05
N GLN A 106 -4.30 7.53 -8.62
CA GLN A 106 -3.54 8.73 -9.00
C GLN A 106 -4.26 9.50 -10.10
N ARG A 107 -4.80 8.80 -11.11
CA ARG A 107 -5.56 9.45 -12.19
C ARG A 107 -6.81 10.14 -11.69
N ILE A 108 -7.53 9.53 -10.74
CA ILE A 108 -8.68 10.14 -10.10
C ILE A 108 -8.25 11.38 -9.33
N LEU A 109 -7.17 11.31 -8.55
CA LEU A 109 -6.65 12.44 -7.79
C LEU A 109 -6.26 13.61 -8.70
N MET A 110 -5.50 13.35 -9.76
CA MET A 110 -5.10 14.39 -10.73
C MET A 110 -6.32 15.06 -11.37
N ARG A 111 -7.33 14.28 -11.76
CA ARG A 111 -8.59 14.83 -12.28
C ARG A 111 -9.35 15.68 -11.25
N MET A 112 -9.29 15.32 -9.97
CA MET A 112 -9.88 16.15 -8.91
C MET A 112 -9.15 17.49 -8.82
N LEU A 113 -7.82 17.49 -8.82
CA LEU A 113 -6.98 18.69 -8.79
C LEU A 113 -7.24 19.61 -10.00
N GLU A 114 -7.30 19.05 -11.21
CA GLU A 114 -7.65 19.78 -12.44
C GLU A 114 -9.00 20.49 -12.37
N LYS A 115 -9.96 19.90 -11.64
CA LYS A 115 -11.29 20.48 -11.40
C LYS A 115 -11.33 21.51 -10.28
N GLY A 116 -10.17 21.94 -9.79
CA GLY A 116 -10.04 22.98 -8.76
C GLY A 116 -10.13 22.48 -7.33
N TYR A 117 -10.12 21.16 -7.09
CA TYR A 117 -10.08 20.60 -5.74
C TYR A 117 -8.70 20.86 -5.10
N CYS A 118 -8.63 21.68 -4.03
CA CYS A 118 -7.46 21.66 -3.13
C CYS A 118 -7.84 21.01 -1.80
N GLN A 119 -7.10 19.98 -1.40
CA GLN A 119 -7.22 19.40 -0.06
C GLN A 119 -6.91 20.43 1.05
N CYS A 120 -5.97 21.34 0.79
CA CYS A 120 -5.52 22.37 1.73
C CYS A 120 -6.59 23.37 2.19
N CYS A 121 -7.55 23.69 1.33
CA CYS A 121 -8.55 24.72 1.58
C CYS A 121 -9.97 24.30 1.18
N GLN A 122 -10.17 23.00 0.91
CA GLN A 122 -11.43 22.39 0.49
C GLN A 122 -12.14 23.16 -0.64
N LYS A 123 -11.37 23.82 -1.52
CA LYS A 123 -11.91 24.61 -2.64
C LYS A 123 -12.64 23.63 -3.56
N VAL A 124 -13.97 23.70 -3.56
CA VAL A 124 -14.94 22.95 -4.38
C VAL A 124 -14.68 21.44 -4.48
N LYS A 125 -15.41 20.63 -3.70
CA LYS A 125 -15.48 19.18 -3.91
C LYS A 125 -16.16 18.90 -5.26
N PRO A 126 -15.56 18.12 -6.17
CA PRO A 126 -16.23 17.76 -7.41
C PRO A 126 -17.47 16.92 -7.09
N THR A 127 -18.63 17.33 -7.61
CA THR A 127 -19.87 16.56 -7.49
C THR A 127 -19.84 15.37 -8.44
N PHE A 128 -19.84 14.17 -7.87
CA PHE A 128 -19.96 12.91 -8.59
C PHE A 128 -21.25 12.19 -8.19
N CYS A 129 -21.86 11.44 -9.11
CA CYS A 129 -22.97 10.55 -8.73
C CYS A 129 -22.47 9.41 -7.82
N ASP A 130 -23.38 8.82 -7.04
CA ASP A 130 -23.03 7.79 -6.05
C ASP A 130 -22.30 6.59 -6.67
N ALA A 131 -22.73 6.16 -7.87
CA ALA A 131 -22.06 5.08 -8.59
C ALA A 131 -20.62 5.43 -9.00
N VAL A 132 -20.33 6.68 -9.37
CA VAL A 132 -18.96 7.13 -9.66
C VAL A 132 -18.15 7.24 -8.37
N GLN A 133 -18.75 7.75 -7.29
CA GLN A 133 -18.08 7.81 -5.99
C GLN A 133 -17.70 6.42 -5.48
N ALA A 134 -18.61 5.45 -5.58
CA ALA A 134 -18.37 4.06 -5.18
C ALA A 134 -17.22 3.43 -5.99
N ARG A 135 -17.21 3.61 -7.32
CA ARG A 135 -16.13 3.14 -8.20
C ARG A 135 -14.79 3.81 -7.88
N ASN A 136 -14.80 5.12 -7.66
CA ASN A 136 -13.58 5.84 -7.26
C ASN A 136 -13.05 5.33 -5.91
N LYS A 137 -13.94 5.12 -4.92
CA LYS A 137 -13.57 4.53 -3.63
C LYS A 137 -12.97 3.13 -3.79
N ALA A 138 -13.55 2.29 -4.66
CA ALA A 138 -12.99 0.97 -4.96
C ALA A 138 -11.58 1.08 -5.59
N ALA A 139 -11.39 1.99 -6.54
CA ALA A 139 -10.09 2.26 -7.15
C ALA A 139 -9.03 2.76 -6.15
N PHE A 140 -9.42 3.56 -5.16
CA PHE A 140 -8.53 3.99 -4.07
C PHE A 140 -8.19 2.88 -3.08
N ARG A 141 -9.08 1.90 -2.88
CA ARG A 141 -8.88 0.78 -1.95
C ARG A 141 -7.95 -0.28 -2.53
N CYS A 142 -8.08 -0.58 -3.82
CA CYS A 142 -7.33 -1.64 -4.49
C CYS A 142 -6.79 -1.16 -5.85
N PRO A 143 -5.91 -0.14 -5.92
CA PRO A 143 -5.42 0.41 -7.19
C PRO A 143 -4.69 -0.62 -8.08
N GLN A 144 -4.09 -1.64 -7.46
CA GLN A 144 -3.47 -2.78 -8.12
C GLN A 144 -4.47 -3.71 -8.83
N ILE A 145 -5.75 -3.66 -8.48
CA ILE A 145 -6.80 -4.45 -9.15
C ILE A 145 -7.34 -3.61 -10.30
N ASN A 146 -6.64 -3.66 -11.44
CA ASN A 146 -7.02 -2.95 -12.66
C ASN A 146 -6.85 -3.83 -13.91
N LEU A 147 -7.62 -3.52 -14.95
CA LEU A 147 -7.67 -4.33 -16.17
C LEU A 147 -6.35 -4.28 -16.96
N GLU A 148 -5.72 -3.12 -17.03
CA GLU A 148 -4.51 -2.90 -17.81
C GLU A 148 -3.37 -3.80 -17.32
N ASP A 149 -3.16 -3.86 -16.01
CA ASP A 149 -2.05 -4.59 -15.42
C ASP A 149 -2.33 -6.08 -15.31
N LEU A 150 -3.53 -6.48 -14.91
CA LEU A 150 -3.86 -7.89 -14.67
C LEU A 150 -3.93 -8.72 -15.97
N VAL A 151 -4.20 -8.08 -17.11
CA VAL A 151 -4.16 -8.74 -18.43
C VAL A 151 -2.72 -8.98 -18.90
N LYS A 152 -1.79 -8.11 -18.51
CA LYS A 152 -0.40 -8.11 -18.99
C LYS A 152 0.42 -9.22 -18.33
N GLY A 153 1.14 -9.95 -19.18
CA GLY A 153 2.16 -10.91 -18.76
C GLY A 153 1.65 -11.93 -17.74
N LYS A 154 2.31 -11.97 -16.59
CA LYS A 154 2.10 -12.94 -15.50
C LYS A 154 1.46 -12.31 -14.24
N ASN A 155 1.00 -11.06 -14.28
CA ASN A 155 0.56 -10.32 -13.08
C ASN A 155 -0.60 -11.00 -12.35
N LEU A 156 -1.65 -11.41 -13.07
CA LEU A 156 -2.75 -12.17 -12.46
C LEU A 156 -2.27 -13.52 -11.89
N LEU A 157 -1.34 -14.21 -12.57
CA LEU A 157 -0.79 -15.48 -12.10
C LEU A 157 0.04 -15.31 -10.82
N LEU A 158 0.86 -14.25 -10.75
CA LEU A 158 1.59 -13.87 -9.54
C LEU A 158 0.64 -13.65 -8.37
N LEU A 159 -0.40 -12.85 -8.60
CA LEU A 159 -1.37 -12.52 -7.56
C LEU A 159 -2.13 -13.75 -7.09
N LEU A 160 -2.56 -14.62 -8.00
CA LEU A 160 -3.22 -15.91 -7.68
C LEU A 160 -2.29 -16.82 -6.87
N ASP A 161 -1.04 -17.01 -7.31
CA ASP A 161 -0.07 -17.87 -6.64
C ASP A 161 0.21 -17.37 -5.21
N CYS A 162 0.52 -16.08 -5.07
CA CYS A 162 0.86 -15.48 -3.79
C CYS A 162 -0.33 -15.52 -2.83
N ARG A 163 -1.51 -15.07 -3.25
CA ARG A 163 -2.71 -15.01 -2.39
C ARG A 163 -3.32 -16.38 -2.11
N GLY A 164 -3.10 -17.36 -2.99
CA GLY A 164 -3.55 -18.73 -2.79
C GLY A 164 -2.66 -19.51 -1.83
N ARG A 165 -1.33 -19.36 -1.90
CA ARG A 165 -0.39 -20.16 -1.10
C ARG A 165 -0.11 -19.60 0.30
N HIS A 166 -0.32 -18.31 0.51
CA HIS A 166 0.02 -17.63 1.76
C HIS A 166 -1.23 -17.18 2.51
N GLN A 167 -1.15 -17.12 3.84
CA GLN A 167 -2.26 -16.74 4.72
C GLN A 167 -2.61 -15.24 4.58
N PRO A 168 -3.86 -14.83 4.88
CA PRO A 168 -4.28 -13.43 4.77
C PRO A 168 -3.42 -12.45 5.58
N HIS A 169 -2.96 -12.85 6.78
CA HIS A 169 -2.13 -11.98 7.63
C HIS A 169 -0.81 -11.55 6.98
N CYS A 170 -0.25 -12.32 6.04
CA CYS A 170 0.99 -11.98 5.35
C CYS A 170 0.87 -10.69 4.52
N PHE A 171 -0.34 -10.28 4.18
CA PHE A 171 -0.60 -9.15 3.30
C PHE A 171 -1.18 -7.93 4.02
N ALA A 172 -1.50 -8.02 5.31
CA ALA A 172 -2.26 -7.00 6.03
C ALA A 172 -1.67 -5.58 5.90
N HIS A 173 -0.35 -5.45 6.14
CA HIS A 173 0.34 -4.17 5.99
C HIS A 173 0.45 -3.72 4.52
N ALA A 174 0.77 -4.64 3.61
CA ALA A 174 0.90 -4.31 2.19
C ALA A 174 -0.44 -3.86 1.58
N ASP A 175 -1.55 -4.46 2.01
CA ASP A 175 -2.91 -4.07 1.60
C ASP A 175 -3.29 -2.68 2.13
N LEU A 176 -2.91 -2.36 3.37
CA LEU A 176 -3.08 -1.02 3.92
C LEU A 176 -2.22 0.01 3.17
N GLU A 177 -0.99 -0.36 2.82
CA GLU A 177 -0.06 0.53 2.14
C GLU A 177 -0.46 0.77 0.68
N ALA A 178 -0.97 -0.25 -0.02
CA ALA A 178 -1.47 -0.11 -1.39
C ALA A 178 -2.57 0.96 -1.53
N CYS A 179 -3.31 1.27 -0.46
CA CYS A 179 -4.36 2.30 -0.48
C CYS A 179 -3.92 3.66 0.11
N ALA A 180 -2.61 3.88 0.31
CA ALA A 180 -2.05 5.11 0.90
C ALA A 180 -2.57 6.39 0.23
N THR A 181 -2.56 6.46 -1.11
CA THR A 181 -3.09 7.61 -1.86
C THR A 181 -4.50 7.98 -1.39
N GLY A 182 -5.38 6.99 -1.28
CA GLY A 182 -6.76 7.19 -0.87
C GLY A 182 -6.90 7.62 0.60
N ARG A 183 -6.08 7.04 1.49
CA ARG A 183 -6.06 7.38 2.93
C ARG A 183 -5.60 8.81 3.14
N HIS A 184 -4.43 9.16 2.59
CA HIS A 184 -3.82 10.48 2.77
C HIS A 184 -4.60 11.59 2.06
N SER A 185 -5.32 11.28 0.98
CA SER A 185 -6.20 12.24 0.30
C SER A 185 -7.63 12.32 0.86
N THR A 186 -7.93 11.61 1.96
CA THR A 186 -9.27 11.53 2.60
C THR A 186 -10.39 10.94 1.72
N ASN A 187 -10.04 10.30 0.60
CA ASN A 187 -11.01 9.66 -0.31
C ASN A 187 -11.54 8.32 0.23
N ILE A 188 -10.78 7.65 1.10
CA ILE A 188 -11.19 6.46 1.84
C ILE A 188 -10.98 6.69 3.35
N PRO A 189 -11.83 7.53 3.97
CA PRO A 189 -11.71 7.79 5.39
C PRO A 189 -11.98 6.52 6.19
N THR A 190 -11.31 6.41 7.32
CA THR A 190 -11.41 5.27 8.23
C THR A 190 -12.18 5.66 9.49
N ALA A 191 -12.82 4.67 10.11
CA ALA A 191 -13.44 4.84 11.41
C ALA A 191 -12.36 4.97 12.51
N TYR A 192 -12.75 5.44 13.69
CA TYR A 192 -11.86 5.45 14.85
C TYR A 192 -12.56 4.87 16.07
N LEU A 193 -11.90 3.94 16.76
CA LEU A 193 -12.34 3.37 18.01
C LEU A 193 -11.22 3.55 19.05
N HIS A 194 -11.50 4.38 20.05
CA HIS A 194 -10.53 4.76 21.07
C HIS A 194 -10.29 3.64 22.09
N GLY A 195 -9.04 3.40 22.48
CA GLY A 195 -8.70 2.45 23.55
C GLY A 195 -8.62 0.99 23.10
N TYR A 196 -8.66 0.73 21.79
CA TYR A 196 -8.65 -0.62 21.25
C TYR A 196 -7.60 -0.79 20.15
N THR A 197 -7.15 -2.04 20.00
CA THR A 197 -6.27 -2.49 18.92
C THR A 197 -6.91 -3.69 18.22
N MET A 198 -6.81 -3.74 16.90
CA MET A 198 -7.23 -4.89 16.10
C MET A 198 -6.03 -5.73 15.70
N TYR A 199 -6.12 -7.03 15.98
CA TYR A 199 -5.10 -8.02 15.67
C TYR A 199 -5.34 -8.63 14.29
N LEU A 200 -4.37 -8.45 13.39
CA LEU A 200 -4.33 -9.09 12.09
C LEU A 200 -3.00 -9.80 11.87
N THR A 201 -1.90 -9.16 12.27
CA THR A 201 -0.56 -9.71 12.09
C THR A 201 -0.35 -10.94 12.97
N GLY A 202 0.09 -12.03 12.35
CA GLY A 202 0.31 -13.33 13.01
C GLY A 202 -0.96 -14.14 13.29
N GLN A 203 -2.15 -13.62 12.97
CA GLN A 203 -3.41 -14.32 13.18
C GLN A 203 -3.70 -15.25 11.99
N THR A 204 -3.80 -16.55 12.24
CA THR A 204 -3.94 -17.60 11.19
C THR A 204 -5.30 -18.30 11.22
N THR A 205 -6.20 -17.92 12.14
CA THR A 205 -7.54 -18.50 12.26
C THR A 205 -8.61 -17.46 12.00
N GLU A 206 -9.80 -17.93 11.59
CA GLU A 206 -10.97 -17.10 11.35
C GLU A 206 -11.38 -16.31 12.61
N GLU A 207 -11.28 -16.95 13.77
CA GLU A 207 -11.67 -16.37 15.06
C GLU A 207 -10.67 -15.33 15.58
N GLY A 208 -9.37 -15.51 15.30
CA GLY A 208 -8.32 -14.60 15.73
C GLY A 208 -8.11 -13.42 14.78
N TYR A 209 -8.35 -13.62 13.49
CA TYR A 209 -8.12 -12.60 12.47
C TYR A 209 -9.20 -11.51 12.54
N GLY A 210 -8.79 -10.30 12.94
CA GLY A 210 -9.69 -9.18 13.18
C GLY A 210 -10.15 -9.06 14.64
N LYS A 211 -9.58 -9.85 15.56
CA LYS A 211 -9.88 -9.76 16.99
C LYS A 211 -9.55 -8.37 17.52
N ILE A 212 -10.48 -7.78 18.26
CA ILE A 212 -10.34 -6.46 18.85
C ILE A 212 -10.08 -6.63 20.34
N VAL A 213 -9.07 -5.94 20.86
CA VAL A 213 -8.68 -6.03 22.27
C VAL A 213 -8.59 -4.63 22.86
N HIS A 214 -9.11 -4.46 24.07
CA HIS A 214 -9.03 -3.21 24.81
C HIS A 214 -7.67 -3.09 25.50
N TRP A 215 -7.09 -1.89 25.54
CA TRP A 215 -5.75 -1.69 26.11
C TRP A 215 -5.66 -2.00 27.61
N LYS A 216 -6.78 -1.93 28.36
CA LYS A 216 -6.80 -2.31 29.78
C LYS A 216 -6.80 -3.82 30.04
N ASP A 217 -7.16 -4.63 29.03
CA ASP A 217 -7.30 -6.08 29.18
C ASP A 217 -5.99 -6.84 28.93
N GLU A 218 -4.98 -6.17 28.39
CA GLU A 218 -3.61 -6.69 28.24
C GLU A 218 -2.66 -5.83 29.08
N THR A 219 -1.54 -6.38 29.54
CA THR A 219 -0.46 -5.61 30.20
C THR A 219 0.33 -4.77 29.19
N ILE A 220 -0.33 -4.28 28.14
CA ILE A 220 0.26 -3.54 27.03
C ILE A 220 -0.04 -2.06 27.24
N THR A 221 1.02 -1.27 27.34
CA THR A 221 0.95 0.18 27.42
C THR A 221 0.66 0.78 26.04
N PHE A 222 0.11 2.00 26.01
CA PHE A 222 -0.14 2.73 24.76
C PHE A 222 1.12 2.89 23.88
N ALA A 223 2.31 2.99 24.51
CA ALA A 223 3.58 3.03 23.80
C ALA A 223 3.85 1.70 23.08
N GLU A 224 3.61 0.56 23.74
CA GLU A 224 3.77 -0.76 23.14
C GLU A 224 2.72 -1.01 22.03
N VAL A 225 1.51 -0.45 22.12
CA VAL A 225 0.52 -0.47 21.01
C VAL A 225 1.02 0.29 19.80
N GLY A 226 1.62 1.47 19.99
CA GLY A 226 2.25 2.24 18.90
C GLY A 226 3.42 1.51 18.25
N ASP A 227 4.14 0.70 19.04
CA ASP A 227 5.25 -0.14 18.58
C ASP A 227 4.79 -1.51 18.03
N THR A 228 3.51 -1.89 18.23
CA THR A 228 2.99 -3.15 17.69
C THR A 228 2.76 -3.07 16.18
N LEU A 229 3.06 -4.16 15.47
CA LEU A 229 2.66 -4.39 14.07
C LEU A 229 1.14 -4.63 13.92
N GLN A 230 0.31 -4.10 14.82
CA GLN A 230 -1.14 -4.27 14.83
C GLN A 230 -1.84 -2.97 14.41
N PHE A 231 -3.16 -3.01 14.31
CA PHE A 231 -3.91 -1.98 13.59
C PHE A 231 -4.83 -1.20 14.51
N GLN A 232 -4.90 0.12 14.31
CA GLN A 232 -6.06 0.88 14.75
C GLN A 232 -7.33 0.25 14.14
N PRO A 233 -8.42 0.02 14.90
CA PRO A 233 -9.55 -0.78 14.43
C PRO A 233 -10.17 -0.33 13.10
N GLY A 234 -10.19 0.97 12.80
CA GLY A 234 -10.64 1.47 11.51
C GLY A 234 -9.72 1.13 10.34
N HIS A 235 -8.40 1.14 10.54
CA HIS A 235 -7.44 0.65 9.54
C HIS A 235 -7.55 -0.87 9.38
N GLY A 236 -7.72 -1.59 10.48
CA GLY A 236 -7.90 -3.04 10.45
C GLY A 236 -9.16 -3.45 9.67
N LEU A 237 -10.31 -2.79 9.91
CA LEU A 237 -11.52 -3.01 9.11
C LEU A 237 -11.29 -2.73 7.62
N LEU A 238 -10.58 -1.66 7.27
CA LEU A 238 -10.27 -1.34 5.88
C LEU A 238 -9.43 -2.46 5.23
N VAL A 239 -8.44 -3.01 5.94
CA VAL A 239 -7.66 -4.17 5.48
C VAL A 239 -8.56 -5.37 5.26
N LEU A 240 -9.45 -5.69 6.20
CA LEU A 240 -10.39 -6.80 6.06
C LEU A 240 -11.32 -6.63 4.84
N GLU A 241 -11.84 -5.42 4.60
CA GLU A 241 -12.64 -5.12 3.41
C GLU A 241 -11.87 -5.32 2.10
N ILE A 242 -10.62 -4.83 2.05
CA ILE A 242 -9.72 -4.96 0.89
C ILE A 242 -9.43 -6.44 0.60
N GLN A 243 -9.03 -7.20 1.63
CA GLN A 243 -8.69 -8.60 1.47
C GLN A 243 -9.88 -9.47 1.08
N SER A 244 -11.05 -9.23 1.68
CA SER A 244 -12.29 -9.91 1.31
C SER A 244 -12.59 -9.72 -0.18
N LYS A 245 -12.53 -8.46 -0.66
CA LYS A 245 -12.74 -8.14 -2.08
C LYS A 245 -11.70 -8.78 -3.01
N ILE A 246 -10.41 -8.68 -2.67
CA ILE A 246 -9.34 -9.25 -3.49
C ILE A 246 -9.51 -10.77 -3.62
N LEU A 247 -9.73 -11.46 -2.51
CA LEU A 247 -9.87 -12.92 -2.53
C LEU A 247 -11.13 -13.36 -3.26
N GLU A 248 -12.26 -12.68 -3.07
CA GLU A 248 -13.49 -12.95 -3.82
C GLU A 248 -13.29 -12.77 -5.33
N PHE A 249 -12.64 -11.66 -5.74
CA PHE A 249 -12.28 -11.40 -7.12
C PHE A 249 -11.40 -12.51 -7.71
N LEU A 250 -10.36 -12.93 -7.00
CA LEU A 250 -9.45 -13.99 -7.45
C LEU A 250 -10.14 -15.34 -7.57
N VAL A 251 -11.04 -15.68 -6.65
CA VAL A 251 -11.88 -16.89 -6.76
C VAL A 251 -12.76 -16.84 -8.02
N LYS A 252 -13.38 -15.69 -8.32
CA LYS A 252 -14.15 -15.51 -9.57
C LYS A 252 -13.26 -15.64 -10.80
N CYS A 253 -12.05 -15.10 -10.79
CA CYS A 253 -11.08 -15.28 -11.87
C CYS A 253 -10.74 -16.77 -12.07
N CYS A 254 -10.49 -17.53 -10.98
CA CYS A 254 -10.27 -18.97 -11.06
C CYS A 254 -11.44 -19.68 -11.75
N PHE A 255 -12.69 -19.37 -11.38
CA PHE A 255 -13.85 -19.94 -12.06
C PHE A 255 -13.94 -19.56 -13.54
N GLY A 256 -13.60 -18.31 -13.91
CA GLY A 256 -13.55 -17.89 -15.32
C GLY A 256 -12.42 -18.56 -16.12
N ILE A 257 -11.29 -18.88 -15.47
CA ILE A 257 -10.20 -19.65 -16.07
C ILE A 257 -10.65 -21.09 -16.37
N PHE A 258 -11.40 -21.70 -15.45
CA PHE A 258 -11.99 -23.04 -15.54
C PHE A 258 -13.47 -23.04 -15.96
N ARG A 259 -13.87 -22.12 -16.85
CA ARG A 259 -15.29 -21.98 -17.28
C ARG A 259 -15.95 -23.26 -17.82
N ASP A 260 -15.14 -24.21 -18.30
CA ASP A 260 -15.54 -25.52 -18.80
C ASP A 260 -15.76 -26.58 -17.70
N ILE A 261 -15.36 -26.29 -16.46
CA ILE A 261 -15.49 -27.19 -15.32
C ILE A 261 -16.52 -26.61 -14.34
N PRO A 262 -17.58 -27.35 -14.00
CA PRO A 262 -18.53 -26.93 -12.97
C PRO A 262 -17.84 -26.60 -11.64
N LYS A 263 -18.32 -25.56 -10.95
CA LYS A 263 -17.72 -25.09 -9.68
C LYS A 263 -17.63 -26.19 -8.63
N ASP A 264 -18.70 -26.97 -8.46
CA ASP A 264 -18.73 -28.04 -7.47
C ASP A 264 -17.76 -29.17 -7.79
N GLU A 265 -17.53 -29.46 -9.07
CA GLU A 265 -16.55 -30.44 -9.51
C GLU A 265 -15.13 -29.92 -9.24
N LEU A 266 -14.87 -28.65 -9.55
CA LEU A 266 -13.60 -27.98 -9.25
C LEU A 266 -13.29 -28.00 -7.74
N LEU A 267 -14.29 -27.95 -6.86
CA LEU A 267 -14.07 -27.95 -5.41
C LEU A 267 -14.01 -29.36 -4.79
N LYS A 268 -14.51 -30.39 -5.49
CA LYS A 268 -14.55 -31.79 -4.99
C LYS A 268 -13.41 -32.66 -5.50
N LEU A 269 -12.79 -32.29 -6.62
CA LEU A 269 -11.67 -33.02 -7.19
C LEU A 269 -10.51 -33.06 -6.18
N GLU A 270 -10.15 -34.26 -5.71
CA GLU A 270 -9.03 -34.47 -4.79
C GLU A 270 -7.75 -33.85 -5.36
N ILE A 271 -6.89 -33.33 -4.48
CA ILE A 271 -5.57 -32.84 -4.86
C ILE A 271 -4.80 -34.06 -5.35
N ALA A 272 -4.65 -34.19 -6.68
CA ALA A 272 -3.80 -35.23 -7.24
C ALA A 272 -2.39 -35.05 -6.65
N ALA A 273 -1.81 -36.16 -6.17
CA ALA A 273 -0.43 -36.15 -5.69
C ALA A 273 0.46 -35.49 -6.76
N PRO A 274 1.45 -34.67 -6.37
CA PRO A 274 2.36 -34.06 -7.33
C PRO A 274 2.95 -35.17 -8.20
N SER A 275 2.71 -35.12 -9.53
CA SER A 275 3.29 -36.10 -10.44
C SER A 275 4.81 -36.00 -10.36
N GLU A 276 5.50 -37.13 -10.16
CA GLU A 276 6.97 -37.19 -10.08
C GLU A 276 7.67 -36.76 -11.39
N ASN A 277 6.92 -36.54 -12.48
CA ASN A 277 7.43 -36.14 -13.80
C ASN A 277 7.17 -34.67 -14.17
N VAL A 278 6.89 -33.79 -13.20
CA VAL A 278 6.74 -32.36 -13.48
C VAL A 278 8.13 -31.78 -13.72
N GLU A 279 8.50 -31.60 -15.00
CA GLU A 279 9.47 -30.58 -15.43
C GLU A 279 9.26 -29.37 -14.55
N ALA A 280 10.28 -29.00 -13.78
CA ALA A 280 10.20 -27.91 -12.82
C ALA A 280 9.47 -26.75 -13.50
N LEU A 281 8.24 -26.49 -13.05
CA LEU A 281 7.54 -25.25 -13.37
C LEU A 281 8.58 -24.14 -13.26
N PRO A 282 8.59 -23.11 -14.12
CA PRO A 282 9.39 -21.95 -13.83
C PRO A 282 8.88 -21.45 -12.49
N THR A 283 9.55 -21.88 -11.42
CA THR A 283 9.38 -21.40 -10.07
C THR A 283 9.42 -19.93 -10.30
N ILE A 284 8.30 -19.25 -10.08
CA ILE A 284 8.28 -17.81 -10.14
C ILE A 284 9.32 -17.44 -9.11
N GLN A 285 10.55 -17.17 -9.57
CA GLN A 285 11.67 -17.02 -8.68
C GLN A 285 11.31 -15.77 -7.89
N TYR A 286 11.02 -16.00 -6.61
CA TYR A 286 10.65 -14.95 -5.67
C TYR A 286 11.83 -13.98 -5.49
N ARG A 287 13.05 -14.46 -5.76
CA ARG A 287 14.25 -13.65 -5.96
C ARG A 287 14.47 -13.45 -7.45
N SER A 288 13.90 -12.39 -8.01
CA SER A 288 14.32 -11.98 -9.35
C SER A 288 15.68 -11.30 -9.24
N ASN A 289 16.70 -11.86 -9.87
CA ASN A 289 17.88 -11.10 -10.32
C ASN A 289 17.50 -10.18 -11.51
N GLY A 290 16.27 -9.65 -11.49
CA GLY A 290 15.64 -8.92 -12.58
C GLY A 290 15.91 -7.42 -12.49
N GLN A 291 15.69 -6.72 -13.60
CA GLN A 291 15.73 -5.26 -13.61
C GLN A 291 14.78 -4.69 -12.54
N LEU A 292 15.23 -3.64 -11.84
CA LEU A 292 14.49 -2.95 -10.78
C LEU A 292 13.07 -2.53 -11.22
N SER A 293 12.91 -2.11 -12.48
CA SER A 293 11.62 -1.76 -13.08
C SER A 293 10.62 -2.92 -13.07
N THR A 294 11.06 -4.14 -13.38
CA THR A 294 10.24 -5.35 -13.33
C THR A 294 9.87 -5.70 -11.89
N MET A 295 10.79 -5.52 -10.94
CA MET A 295 10.52 -5.75 -9.52
C MET A 295 9.45 -4.80 -9.00
N ILE A 296 9.56 -3.51 -9.30
CA ILE A 296 8.59 -2.48 -8.91
C ILE A 296 7.21 -2.79 -9.53
N ALA A 297 7.16 -3.10 -10.83
CA ALA A 297 5.91 -3.38 -11.52
C ALA A 297 5.20 -4.65 -11.00
N GLU A 298 5.96 -5.65 -10.56
CA GLU A 298 5.42 -6.91 -10.03
C GLU A 298 5.15 -6.88 -8.52
N ALA A 299 5.71 -5.91 -7.78
CA ALA A 299 5.63 -5.83 -6.32
C ALA A 299 4.19 -5.92 -5.77
N PRO A 300 3.17 -5.23 -6.33
CA PRO A 300 1.80 -5.31 -5.82
C PRO A 300 1.14 -6.68 -5.94
N TYR A 301 1.71 -7.56 -6.77
CA TYR A 301 1.19 -8.90 -7.07
C TYR A 301 1.97 -10.02 -6.38
N ARG A 302 3.03 -9.67 -5.64
CA ARG A 302 3.92 -10.62 -4.96
C ARG A 302 3.64 -10.68 -3.47
N LEU A 303 4.23 -11.68 -2.81
CA LEU A 303 4.30 -11.70 -1.35
C LEU A 303 5.14 -10.49 -0.90
N PRO A 304 4.69 -9.71 0.10
CA PRO A 304 5.46 -8.61 0.66
C PRO A 304 6.84 -9.10 1.09
N THR A 305 7.86 -8.31 0.75
CA THR A 305 9.25 -8.66 1.05
C THR A 305 9.44 -8.71 2.56
N ILE A 306 9.97 -9.82 3.05
CA ILE A 306 10.35 -9.98 4.45
C ILE A 306 11.64 -9.18 4.67
N LEU A 307 11.78 -8.58 5.85
CA LEU A 307 13.00 -7.89 6.26
C LEU A 307 14.22 -8.80 6.04
N ASP A 308 15.07 -8.45 5.08
CA ASP A 308 16.36 -9.10 4.86
C ASP A 308 17.45 -8.22 5.45
N THR A 309 17.86 -8.56 6.68
CA THR A 309 18.88 -7.81 7.42
C THR A 309 20.24 -7.85 6.72
N THR A 310 20.52 -8.87 5.91
CA THR A 310 21.76 -8.97 5.16
C THR A 310 21.78 -7.96 4.02
N ILE A 311 20.67 -7.84 3.28
CA ILE A 311 20.53 -6.83 2.23
C ILE A 311 20.56 -5.43 2.85
N LEU A 312 19.87 -5.20 3.96
CA LEU A 312 19.90 -3.90 4.63
C LEU A 312 21.30 -3.52 5.08
N LEU A 313 22.04 -4.45 5.69
CA LEU A 313 23.42 -4.20 6.08
C LEU A 313 24.28 -3.85 4.86
N ALA A 314 24.18 -4.62 3.77
CA ALA A 314 24.90 -4.35 2.54
C ALA A 314 24.55 -2.98 1.93
N LEU A 315 23.28 -2.56 1.98
CA LEU A 315 22.84 -1.24 1.51
C LEU A 315 23.37 -0.11 2.40
N VAL A 316 23.38 -0.30 3.72
CA VAL A 316 23.94 0.67 4.67
C VAL A 316 25.46 0.79 4.48
N GLU A 317 26.16 -0.33 4.35
CA GLU A 317 27.60 -0.34 4.06
C GLU A 317 27.90 0.33 2.71
N ALA A 318 27.12 0.04 1.66
CA ALA A 318 27.26 0.69 0.37
C ALA A 318 27.00 2.20 0.45
N ARG A 319 25.97 2.64 1.19
CA ARG A 319 25.66 4.06 1.39
C ARG A 319 26.77 4.77 2.17
N ARG A 320 27.31 4.13 3.21
CA ARG A 320 28.45 4.64 3.97
C ARG A 320 29.68 4.80 3.08
N ASN A 321 30.05 3.77 2.33
CA ASN A 321 31.21 3.83 1.44
C ASN A 321 31.03 4.94 0.38
N ALA A 322 29.83 5.06 -0.21
CA ALA A 322 29.53 6.14 -1.14
C ALA A 322 29.62 7.54 -0.50
N ALA A 323 29.22 7.70 0.76
CA ALA A 323 29.37 8.96 1.49
C ALA A 323 30.85 9.28 1.80
N GLU A 324 31.65 8.27 2.16
CA GLU A 324 33.10 8.43 2.36
C GLU A 324 33.80 8.86 1.06
N ASP A 325 33.52 8.18 -0.06
CA ASP A 325 34.03 8.52 -1.39
C ASP A 325 33.59 9.93 -1.80
N HIS A 326 32.31 10.28 -1.61
CA HIS A 326 31.77 11.61 -1.93
C HIS A 326 32.50 12.74 -1.20
N ILE A 327 32.81 12.57 0.09
CA ILE A 327 33.57 13.57 0.87
C ILE A 327 35.01 13.67 0.38
N TRP A 328 35.66 12.55 0.04
CA TRP A 328 37.02 12.56 -0.51
C TRP A 328 37.07 13.28 -1.85
N ASP A 329 36.17 12.95 -2.78
CA ASP A 329 36.11 13.62 -4.10
C ASP A 329 35.82 15.12 -3.96
N MET A 330 34.92 15.51 -3.05
CA MET A 330 34.64 16.92 -2.74
C MET A 330 35.87 17.69 -2.21
N ARG A 331 36.82 17.00 -1.56
CA ARG A 331 38.03 17.61 -1.00
C ARG A 331 39.20 17.61 -1.98
N GLU A 332 39.30 16.57 -2.80
CA GLU A 332 40.50 16.28 -3.59
C GLU A 332 40.35 16.62 -5.08
N ASP A 333 39.12 16.63 -5.62
CA ASP A 333 38.83 16.96 -7.02
C ASP A 333 38.06 18.29 -7.15
N PRO A 334 38.73 19.39 -7.56
CA PRO A 334 38.07 20.68 -7.80
C PRO A 334 36.98 20.63 -8.88
N GLY A 335 37.10 19.73 -9.86
CA GLY A 335 36.11 19.53 -10.91
C GLY A 335 34.85 18.87 -10.37
N TYR A 336 35.00 17.81 -9.57
CA TYR A 336 33.89 17.17 -8.86
C TYR A 336 33.20 18.17 -7.92
N PHE A 337 33.97 18.88 -7.09
CA PHE A 337 33.43 19.91 -6.20
C PHE A 337 32.60 20.96 -6.96
N ALA A 338 33.11 21.47 -8.08
CA ALA A 338 32.37 22.43 -8.91
C ALA A 338 31.07 21.84 -9.49
N SER A 339 31.07 20.57 -9.90
CA SER A 339 29.87 19.89 -10.38
C SER A 339 28.80 19.74 -9.30
N VAL A 340 29.20 19.34 -8.08
CA VAL A 340 28.29 19.21 -6.93
C VAL A 340 27.67 20.57 -6.57
N LEU A 341 28.46 21.65 -6.53
CA LEU A 341 27.91 22.99 -6.28
C LEU A 341 26.93 23.42 -7.37
N THR A 342 27.22 23.09 -8.62
CA THR A 342 26.34 23.41 -9.75
C THR A 342 25.02 22.65 -9.64
N GLU A 343 25.08 21.34 -9.34
CA GLU A 343 23.90 20.51 -9.13
C GLU A 343 23.05 21.02 -7.96
N HIS A 344 23.69 21.34 -6.83
CA HIS A 344 23.03 21.92 -5.67
C HIS A 344 22.38 23.26 -5.99
N HIS A 345 23.03 24.10 -6.79
CA HIS A 345 22.46 25.36 -7.28
C HIS A 345 21.23 25.07 -8.16
N GLU A 346 21.36 24.24 -9.19
CA GLU A 346 20.33 23.89 -10.17
C GLU A 346 19.05 23.31 -9.55
N HIS A 347 19.17 22.55 -8.45
CA HIS A 347 18.04 21.93 -7.76
C HIS A 347 17.42 22.79 -6.65
N ARG A 348 17.83 24.06 -6.50
CA ARG A 348 17.22 24.95 -5.52
C ARG A 348 15.80 25.35 -5.96
N PRO A 349 14.83 25.38 -5.03
CA PRO A 349 13.47 25.81 -5.35
C PRO A 349 13.43 27.26 -5.86
N GLU A 350 14.40 28.09 -5.49
CA GLU A 350 14.52 29.46 -5.97
C GLU A 350 14.77 29.58 -7.49
N ILE A 351 15.27 28.53 -8.15
CA ILE A 351 15.46 28.49 -9.62
C ILE A 351 14.13 28.29 -10.35
N ILE A 352 13.14 27.69 -9.69
CA ILE A 352 11.82 27.49 -10.27
C ILE A 352 11.14 28.86 -10.39
N ARG A 353 10.69 29.19 -11.61
CA ARG A 353 9.95 30.41 -11.87
C ARG A 353 8.59 30.36 -11.19
N ASP A 354 8.11 31.52 -10.76
CA ASP A 354 6.76 31.65 -10.22
C ASP A 354 5.68 31.46 -11.30
N ILE A 355 4.42 31.55 -10.89
CA ILE A 355 3.25 31.41 -11.77
C ILE A 355 3.18 32.48 -12.87
N ASP A 356 3.89 33.61 -12.70
CA ASP A 356 3.98 34.70 -13.67
C ASP A 356 5.23 34.57 -14.56
N GLY A 357 5.99 33.47 -14.42
CA GLY A 357 7.22 33.22 -15.16
C GLY A 357 8.41 34.07 -14.71
N LYS A 358 8.34 34.71 -13.54
CA LYS A 358 9.41 35.54 -13.00
C LYS A 358 10.39 34.71 -12.17
N ALA A 359 11.66 35.09 -12.25
CA ALA A 359 12.71 34.50 -11.43
C ALA A 359 12.63 35.00 -9.98
N ASN A 360 13.06 34.17 -9.04
CA ASN A 360 13.13 34.57 -7.65
C ASN A 360 14.17 35.71 -7.48
N PRO A 361 13.82 36.85 -6.85
CA PRO A 361 14.73 37.98 -6.67
C PRO A 361 16.05 37.64 -5.95
N ILE A 362 16.05 36.58 -5.12
CA ILE A 362 17.22 36.13 -4.37
C ILE A 362 18.35 35.62 -5.28
N LEU A 363 18.05 35.15 -6.50
CA LEU A 363 19.06 34.58 -7.41
C LEU A 363 20.12 35.59 -7.86
N ASN A 364 19.86 36.90 -7.73
CA ASN A 364 20.81 37.96 -8.08
C ASN A 364 21.68 38.41 -6.89
N ASP A 365 21.57 37.77 -5.73
CA ASP A 365 22.34 38.06 -4.52
C ASP A 365 23.50 37.08 -4.38
N ASP A 366 24.70 37.59 -4.08
CA ASP A 366 25.91 36.82 -3.80
C ASP A 366 25.69 35.81 -2.66
N ARG A 367 24.78 36.12 -1.72
CA ARG A 367 24.37 35.20 -0.62
C ARG A 367 23.78 33.88 -1.11
N THR A 368 23.38 33.78 -2.38
CA THR A 368 22.89 32.53 -2.96
C THR A 368 23.99 31.48 -2.99
N TRP A 369 25.21 31.85 -3.37
CA TRP A 369 26.33 30.93 -3.43
C TRP A 369 26.84 30.55 -2.04
N ASP A 370 26.80 31.46 -1.06
CA ASP A 370 27.09 31.12 0.35
C ASP A 370 26.15 30.03 0.87
N ARG A 371 24.86 30.09 0.52
CA ARG A 371 23.87 29.06 0.89
C ARG A 371 24.12 27.75 0.15
N VAL A 372 24.43 27.80 -1.15
CA VAL A 372 24.76 26.61 -1.94
C VAL A 372 25.98 25.90 -1.34
N LEU A 373 27.06 26.64 -1.07
CA LEU A 373 28.28 26.12 -0.45
C LEU A 373 27.99 25.50 0.92
N SER A 374 27.28 26.23 1.78
CA SER A 374 26.95 25.78 3.13
C SER A 374 26.11 24.51 3.13
N THR A 375 25.08 24.43 2.27
CA THR A 375 24.22 23.25 2.16
C THR A 375 24.94 22.07 1.50
N ALA A 376 25.71 22.28 0.42
CA ALA A 376 26.43 21.21 -0.24
C ALA A 376 27.47 20.56 0.68
N VAL A 377 28.27 21.39 1.37
CA VAL A 377 29.24 20.88 2.34
C VAL A 377 28.55 20.27 3.56
N GLY A 378 27.53 20.93 4.10
CA GLY A 378 26.76 20.43 5.25
C GLY A 378 26.16 19.06 4.99
N ASN A 379 25.43 18.91 3.89
CA ASN A 379 24.78 17.65 3.49
C ASN A 379 25.81 16.52 3.31
N ALA A 380 26.97 16.80 2.71
CA ALA A 380 27.99 15.78 2.50
C ALA A 380 28.50 15.17 3.81
N TYR A 381 28.63 15.98 4.88
CA TYR A 381 28.99 15.43 6.20
C TYR A 381 27.80 14.82 6.94
N GLU A 382 26.58 15.37 6.78
CA GLU A 382 25.38 14.76 7.36
C GLU A 382 25.11 13.36 6.80
N ASP A 383 25.34 13.12 5.51
CA ASP A 383 25.13 11.80 4.90
C ASP A 383 26.09 10.71 5.42
N LEU A 384 27.16 11.09 6.16
CA LEU A 384 28.10 10.16 6.78
C LEU A 384 27.68 9.70 8.20
N PHE A 385 26.84 10.47 8.91
CA PHE A 385 26.48 10.26 10.32
C PHE A 385 24.98 10.00 10.49
#